data_AF-A0A9D2JHQ4-F1
#
_entry.id   AF-A0A9D2JHQ4-F1
#
_cell.length_a   1.000
_cell.length_b   1.000
_cell.length_c   1.000
_cell.angle_alpha   90.00
_cell.angle_beta   90.00
_cell.angle_gamma   90.00
#
_symmetry.space_group_name_H-M   'P 1'
#
loop_
_entity.id
_entity.type
_entity.pdbx_description
1 polymer ?
#
loop_
_entity_poly.entity_id
_entity_poly.type
_entity_poly.pdbx_seq_one_letter_code
_entity_poly.pdbx_strand_id
1 'polypeptide(L)'
;MEAYKKGKWAQQILSMRQPDGLWGNFHTLSRPVAGKGYTTEQAIRRLYYLGYTAEDEAIQIVLDRMERCIKGELPIDAYSEKKHDWPFFEKLMLAAWLRLFQPNNETALMVARQWAQVVEKAFAGGSYSRAEDAAAFMAWKGRKPKSSFEAGFGMFYHAALLPGVLPPETETLFLDYYLA
;
A
#
# COMPACT_ATOMS: atom_id res chain seq x y z
N MET A 1 -15.19 -15.46 10.40
CA MET A 1 -14.42 -14.30 10.91
C MET A 1 -15.31 -13.18 11.49
N GLU A 2 -16.66 -13.31 11.47
CA GLU A 2 -17.60 -12.31 12.02
C GLU A 2 -17.49 -12.05 13.53
N ALA A 3 -16.91 -12.98 14.30
CA ALA A 3 -16.90 -12.93 15.76
C ALA A 3 -16.19 -11.68 16.34
N TYR A 4 -15.32 -11.03 15.57
CA TYR A 4 -14.52 -9.89 16.05
C TYR A 4 -14.99 -8.53 15.56
N LYS A 5 -15.81 -8.46 14.49
CA LYS A 5 -16.33 -7.20 13.93
C LYS A 5 -17.12 -6.37 14.94
N LYS A 6 -17.84 -7.06 15.83
CA LYS A 6 -18.67 -6.46 16.90
C LYS A 6 -17.96 -6.40 18.26
N GLY A 7 -16.69 -6.79 18.30
CA GLY A 7 -15.91 -6.80 19.54
C GLY A 7 -15.54 -5.40 20.01
N LYS A 8 -15.18 -5.29 21.29
CA LYS A 8 -14.77 -4.03 21.94
C LYS A 8 -13.71 -3.25 21.15
N TRP A 9 -12.77 -3.96 20.52
CA TRP A 9 -11.67 -3.36 19.77
C TRP A 9 -12.13 -2.69 18.48
N ALA A 10 -13.06 -3.32 17.74
CA ALA A 10 -13.64 -2.73 16.54
C ALA A 10 -14.44 -1.48 16.89
N GLN A 11 -15.27 -1.54 17.94
CA GLN A 11 -16.03 -0.40 18.43
C GLN A 11 -15.13 0.78 18.82
N GLN A 12 -14.04 0.52 19.55
CA GLN A 12 -13.07 1.54 19.95
C GLN A 12 -12.39 2.20 18.75
N ILE A 13 -12.03 1.42 17.72
CA ILE A 13 -11.44 1.99 16.49
C ILE A 13 -12.49 2.87 15.80
N LEU A 14 -13.70 2.35 15.59
CA LEU A 14 -14.76 3.09 14.88
C LEU A 14 -15.19 4.37 15.60
N SER A 15 -15.18 4.40 16.94
CA SER A 15 -15.54 5.59 17.71
C SER A 15 -14.52 6.74 17.59
N MET A 16 -13.33 6.48 17.06
CA MET A 16 -12.28 7.48 16.83
C MET A 16 -12.33 8.10 15.43
N ARG A 17 -13.30 7.71 14.58
CA ARG A 17 -13.46 8.28 13.23
C ARG A 17 -13.78 9.76 13.30
N GLN A 18 -13.20 10.51 12.38
CA GLN A 18 -13.50 11.92 12.15
C GLN A 18 -14.72 12.07 11.21
N PRO A 19 -15.33 13.27 11.11
CA PRO A 19 -16.50 13.50 10.27
C PRO A 19 -16.30 13.21 8.77
N ASP A 20 -15.05 13.25 8.29
CA ASP A 20 -14.69 12.87 6.92
C ASP A 20 -14.62 11.35 6.69
N GLY A 21 -14.85 10.57 7.75
CA GLY A 21 -14.84 9.12 7.76
C GLY A 21 -13.47 8.47 7.97
N LEU A 22 -12.40 9.27 8.10
CA LEU A 22 -11.02 8.82 8.30
C LEU A 22 -10.61 8.88 9.79
N TRP A 23 -9.33 8.62 10.09
CA TRP A 23 -8.76 8.73 11.44
C TRP A 23 -7.68 9.83 11.52
N GLY A 24 -7.81 10.89 10.71
CA GLY A 24 -6.78 11.92 10.55
C GLY A 24 -5.76 11.52 9.49
N ASN A 25 -4.47 11.85 9.71
CA ASN A 25 -3.41 11.54 8.74
C ASN A 25 -3.45 10.06 8.34
N PHE A 26 -3.15 9.78 7.08
CA PHE A 26 -3.15 8.45 6.53
C PHE A 26 -2.04 7.60 7.13
N HIS A 27 -0.81 8.09 7.03
CA HIS A 27 0.39 7.36 7.41
C HIS A 27 1.23 8.13 8.42
N THR A 28 1.74 7.39 9.39
CA THR A 28 2.90 7.75 10.23
C THR A 28 3.67 6.46 10.53
N LEU A 29 4.80 6.56 11.24
CA LEU A 29 5.52 5.37 11.69
C LEU A 29 4.58 4.36 12.38
N SER A 30 4.81 3.08 12.11
CA SER A 30 3.90 2.00 12.49
C SER A 30 3.69 1.84 14.00
N ARG A 31 4.62 2.34 14.83
CA ARG A 31 4.47 2.36 16.30
C ARG A 31 3.50 3.48 16.73
N PRO A 32 2.32 3.15 17.27
CA PRO A 32 1.45 4.14 17.86
C PRO A 32 2.15 4.83 19.03
N VAL A 33 2.03 6.15 19.10
CA VAL A 33 2.52 6.91 20.25
C VAL A 33 1.40 6.91 21.29
N ALA A 34 1.73 6.58 22.54
CA ALA A 34 0.77 6.61 23.63
C ALA A 34 0.08 7.99 23.71
N GLY A 35 -1.25 8.01 23.81
CA GLY A 35 -2.04 9.24 23.83
C GLY A 35 -2.32 9.88 22.48
N LYS A 36 -1.79 9.35 21.36
CA LYS A 36 -2.19 9.78 20.00
C LYS A 36 -3.26 8.84 19.44
N GLY A 37 -4.20 9.41 18.69
CA GLY A 37 -5.18 8.65 17.91
C GLY A 37 -4.50 7.80 16.82
N TYR A 38 -5.25 6.84 16.28
CA TYR A 38 -4.79 6.06 15.13
C TYR A 38 -4.62 6.93 13.91
N THR A 39 -3.70 6.56 13.02
CA THR A 39 -3.76 7.01 11.62
C THR A 39 -4.80 6.20 10.86
N THR A 40 -5.24 6.68 9.69
CA THR A 40 -6.17 5.93 8.84
C THR A 40 -5.62 4.56 8.46
N GLU A 41 -4.34 4.47 8.08
CA GLU A 41 -3.70 3.20 7.76
C GLU A 41 -3.67 2.23 8.97
N GLN A 42 -3.37 2.75 10.15
CA GLN A 42 -3.35 2.00 11.40
C GLN A 42 -4.73 1.49 11.79
N ALA A 43 -5.79 2.26 11.51
CA ALA A 43 -7.17 1.87 11.77
C ALA A 43 -7.62 0.76 10.81
N ILE A 44 -7.50 0.98 9.49
CA ILE A 44 -7.95 -0.01 8.49
C ILE A 44 -7.17 -1.32 8.57
N ARG A 45 -5.87 -1.28 8.89
CA ARG A 45 -5.05 -2.48 9.10
C ARG A 45 -5.62 -3.33 10.23
N ARG A 46 -6.02 -2.71 11.34
CA ARG A 46 -6.62 -3.42 12.48
C ARG A 46 -8.01 -3.94 12.13
N LEU A 47 -8.83 -3.12 11.46
CA LEU A 47 -10.17 -3.52 11.04
C LEU A 47 -10.11 -4.73 10.08
N TYR A 48 -9.17 -4.75 9.14
CA TYR A 48 -8.92 -5.90 8.27
C TYR A 48 -8.70 -7.19 9.07
N TYR A 49 -7.82 -7.18 10.07
CA TYR A 49 -7.61 -8.35 10.95
C TYR A 49 -8.79 -8.68 11.87
N LEU A 50 -9.67 -7.71 12.14
CA LEU A 50 -10.93 -7.93 12.87
C LEU A 50 -12.06 -8.44 11.96
N GLY A 51 -11.75 -8.68 10.68
CA GLY A 51 -12.64 -9.28 9.69
C GLY A 51 -13.39 -8.27 8.82
N TYR A 52 -13.11 -6.97 8.91
CA TYR A 52 -13.72 -5.97 8.04
C TYR A 52 -13.27 -6.16 6.58
N THR A 53 -14.21 -5.94 5.66
CA THR A 53 -14.06 -6.18 4.22
C THR A 53 -14.45 -4.92 3.44
N ALA A 54 -14.34 -4.97 2.11
CA ALA A 54 -14.68 -3.84 1.24
C ALA A 54 -16.19 -3.53 1.21
N GLU A 55 -17.03 -4.42 1.74
CA GLU A 55 -18.49 -4.26 1.85
C GLU A 55 -18.90 -3.46 3.08
N ASP A 56 -18.02 -3.29 4.07
CA ASP A 56 -18.34 -2.51 5.27
C ASP A 56 -18.24 -1.00 4.96
N GLU A 57 -19.30 -0.24 5.25
CA GLU A 57 -19.40 1.20 4.96
C GLU A 57 -18.19 2.00 5.47
N ALA A 58 -17.71 1.67 6.68
CA ALA A 58 -16.55 2.33 7.28
C ALA A 58 -15.27 2.15 6.45
N ILE A 59 -15.13 1.03 5.73
CA ILE A 59 -14.01 0.74 4.84
C ILE A 59 -14.25 1.39 3.48
N GLN A 60 -15.46 1.31 2.92
CA GLN A 60 -15.80 1.88 1.62
C GLN A 60 -15.42 3.37 1.51
N ILE A 61 -15.70 4.15 2.55
CA ILE A 61 -15.35 5.58 2.58
C ILE A 61 -13.83 5.79 2.46
N VAL A 62 -13.04 4.95 3.11
CA VAL A 62 -11.59 5.03 3.02
C VAL A 62 -11.11 4.61 1.63
N LEU A 63 -11.64 3.51 1.09
CA LEU A 63 -11.23 3.01 -0.24
C LEU A 63 -11.57 4.00 -1.36
N ASP A 64 -12.76 4.62 -1.33
CA ASP A 64 -13.12 5.70 -2.27
C ASP A 64 -12.11 6.84 -2.19
N ARG A 65 -11.78 7.28 -0.97
CA ARG A 65 -10.78 8.33 -0.78
C ARG A 65 -9.41 7.94 -1.35
N MET A 66 -8.94 6.71 -1.10
CA MET A 66 -7.67 6.23 -1.65
C MET A 66 -7.68 6.26 -3.18
N GLU A 67 -8.74 5.74 -3.81
CA GLU A 67 -8.84 5.66 -5.26
C GLU A 67 -8.84 7.06 -5.91
N ARG A 68 -9.65 7.98 -5.38
CA ARG A 68 -9.69 9.37 -5.83
C ARG A 68 -8.35 10.08 -5.65
N CYS A 69 -7.61 9.76 -4.59
CA CYS A 69 -6.26 10.27 -4.39
C CYS A 69 -5.26 9.74 -5.44
N ILE A 70 -5.29 8.45 -5.75
CA ILE A 70 -4.43 7.87 -6.79
C ILE A 70 -4.72 8.52 -8.16
N LYS A 71 -6.00 8.80 -8.47
CA LYS A 71 -6.44 9.51 -9.69
C LYS A 71 -6.11 11.00 -9.69
N GLY A 72 -5.71 11.58 -8.56
CA GLY A 72 -5.42 13.01 -8.41
C GLY A 72 -6.67 13.89 -8.27
N GLU A 73 -7.82 13.30 -7.95
CA GLU A 73 -9.10 14.00 -7.81
C GLU A 73 -9.30 14.62 -6.43
N LEU A 74 -8.73 14.00 -5.39
CA LEU A 74 -8.88 14.45 -4.01
C LEU A 74 -7.70 13.98 -3.16
N PRO A 75 -7.01 14.84 -2.39
CA PRO A 75 -5.93 14.40 -1.53
C PRO A 75 -6.44 13.46 -0.44
N ILE A 76 -5.57 12.51 -0.02
CA ILE A 76 -5.87 11.58 1.07
C ILE A 76 -5.98 12.31 2.42
N ASP A 77 -5.10 13.27 2.68
CA ASP A 77 -5.07 14.14 3.85
C ASP A 77 -4.28 15.43 3.54
N ALA A 78 -3.94 16.23 4.57
CA ALA A 78 -3.15 17.45 4.44
C ALA A 78 -1.63 17.24 4.72
N TYR A 79 -1.19 16.01 4.91
CA TYR A 79 0.18 15.66 5.29
C TYR A 79 1.06 15.39 4.06
N SER A 80 2.32 15.80 4.14
CA SER A 80 3.34 15.43 3.16
C SER A 80 4.72 15.37 3.81
N GLU A 81 5.48 14.30 3.53
CA GLU A 81 6.87 14.20 3.97
C GLU A 81 7.81 14.89 2.97
N LYS A 82 8.70 15.76 3.45
CA LYS A 82 9.56 16.61 2.59
C LYS A 82 10.79 15.89 2.01
N LYS A 83 11.20 14.75 2.55
CA LYS A 83 12.48 14.09 2.22
C LYS A 83 12.40 13.07 1.08
N HIS A 84 11.23 12.49 0.89
CA HIS A 84 10.97 11.48 -0.13
C HIS A 84 10.11 12.06 -1.24
N ASP A 85 10.05 11.39 -2.38
CA ASP A 85 9.04 11.65 -3.41
C ASP A 85 7.68 11.21 -2.86
N TRP A 86 7.11 12.04 -1.97
CA TRP A 86 5.90 11.72 -1.21
C TRP A 86 4.73 11.36 -2.12
N PRO A 87 4.43 12.10 -3.20
CA PRO A 87 3.35 11.71 -4.12
C PRO A 87 3.55 10.32 -4.73
N PHE A 88 4.80 9.94 -5.00
CA PHE A 88 5.08 8.62 -5.56
C PHE A 88 4.97 7.50 -4.51
N PHE A 89 5.46 7.74 -3.29
CA PHE A 89 5.32 6.80 -2.18
C PHE A 89 3.86 6.63 -1.75
N GLU A 90 3.10 7.73 -1.69
CA GLU A 90 1.67 7.74 -1.37
C GLU A 90 0.90 6.87 -2.36
N LYS A 91 1.14 7.01 -3.67
CA LYS A 91 0.50 6.16 -4.68
C LYS A 91 0.79 4.67 -4.47
N LEU A 92 2.04 4.29 -4.15
CA LEU A 92 2.41 2.91 -3.85
C LEU A 92 1.64 2.39 -2.61
N MET A 93 1.65 3.15 -1.52
CA MET A 93 1.01 2.78 -0.27
C MET A 93 -0.52 2.65 -0.41
N LEU A 94 -1.18 3.63 -1.05
CA LEU A 94 -2.62 3.62 -1.24
C LEU A 94 -3.05 2.48 -2.17
N ALA A 95 -2.33 2.26 -3.27
CA ALA A 95 -2.63 1.16 -4.19
C ALA A 95 -2.49 -0.21 -3.51
N ALA A 96 -1.47 -0.39 -2.66
CA ALA A 96 -1.27 -1.63 -1.92
C ALA A 96 -2.46 -1.94 -0.98
N TRP A 97 -2.92 -0.94 -0.21
CA TRP A 97 -4.09 -1.11 0.66
C TRP A 97 -5.38 -1.31 -0.13
N LEU A 98 -5.55 -0.58 -1.23
CA LEU A 98 -6.71 -0.73 -2.09
C LEU A 98 -6.78 -2.15 -2.68
N ARG A 99 -5.65 -2.74 -3.10
CA ARG A 99 -5.62 -4.14 -3.58
C ARG A 99 -5.88 -5.18 -2.48
N LEU A 100 -5.50 -4.92 -1.24
CA LEU A 100 -5.78 -5.84 -0.14
C LEU A 100 -7.29 -5.99 0.12
N PHE A 101 -8.05 -4.91 0.01
CA PHE A 101 -9.51 -4.96 0.17
C PHE A 101 -10.24 -5.27 -1.14
N GLN A 102 -9.72 -4.77 -2.27
CA GLN A 102 -10.31 -4.90 -3.60
C GLN A 102 -9.25 -5.37 -4.60
N PRO A 103 -8.98 -6.68 -4.70
CA PRO A 103 -7.91 -7.22 -5.53
C PRO A 103 -8.03 -6.85 -7.02
N ASN A 104 -9.24 -6.60 -7.49
CA ASN A 104 -9.57 -6.27 -8.88
C ASN A 104 -9.83 -4.77 -9.11
N ASN A 105 -9.46 -3.88 -8.18
CA ASN A 105 -9.59 -2.44 -8.40
C ASN A 105 -8.65 -1.99 -9.55
N GLU A 106 -9.20 -1.53 -10.67
CA GLU A 106 -8.42 -1.20 -11.87
C GLU A 106 -7.42 -0.05 -11.65
N THR A 107 -7.78 0.93 -10.83
CA THR A 107 -6.89 2.04 -10.47
C THR A 107 -5.64 1.52 -9.76
N ALA A 108 -5.82 0.62 -8.79
CA ALA A 108 -4.71 0.00 -8.08
C ALA A 108 -3.92 -0.99 -8.95
N LEU A 109 -4.61 -1.75 -9.81
CA LEU A 109 -3.98 -2.66 -10.77
C LEU A 109 -3.09 -1.94 -11.77
N MET A 110 -3.44 -0.72 -12.19
CA MET A 110 -2.57 0.10 -13.04
C MET A 110 -1.23 0.39 -12.37
N VAL A 111 -1.25 0.77 -11.08
CA VAL A 111 -0.03 0.99 -10.28
C VAL A 111 0.73 -0.33 -10.10
N ALA A 112 0.02 -1.44 -9.84
CA ALA A 112 0.62 -2.76 -9.69
C ALA A 112 1.35 -3.22 -10.96
N ARG A 113 0.74 -3.06 -12.13
CA ARG A 113 1.33 -3.41 -13.43
C ARG A 113 2.59 -2.61 -13.73
N GLN A 114 2.65 -1.33 -13.34
CA GLN A 114 3.87 -0.53 -13.49
C GLN A 114 5.02 -1.05 -12.62
N TRP A 115 4.74 -1.39 -11.36
CA TRP A 115 5.72 -2.01 -10.48
C TRP A 115 6.11 -3.43 -10.92
N ALA A 116 5.17 -4.22 -11.44
CA ALA A 116 5.43 -5.55 -11.97
C ALA A 116 6.48 -5.53 -13.08
N GLN A 117 6.43 -4.54 -14.00
CA GLN A 117 7.45 -4.37 -15.03
C GLN A 117 8.86 -4.16 -14.46
N VAL A 118 8.98 -3.42 -13.36
CA VAL A 118 10.28 -3.21 -12.69
C VAL A 118 10.77 -4.51 -12.04
N VAL A 119 9.88 -5.24 -11.36
CA VAL A 119 10.19 -6.54 -10.74
C VAL A 119 10.62 -7.56 -11.81
N GLU A 120 9.86 -7.71 -12.89
CA GLU A 120 10.19 -8.66 -13.96
C GLU A 120 11.60 -8.43 -14.53
N LYS A 121 12.01 -7.16 -14.71
CA LYS A 121 13.37 -6.83 -15.13
C LYS A 121 14.39 -7.13 -14.05
N ALA A 122 14.12 -6.75 -12.80
CA ALA A 122 15.01 -7.00 -11.67
C ALA A 122 15.31 -8.49 -11.45
N PHE A 123 14.38 -9.39 -11.84
CA PHE A 123 14.49 -10.84 -11.66
C PHE A 123 14.74 -11.62 -12.95
N ALA A 124 14.94 -10.94 -14.10
CA ALA A 124 15.12 -11.59 -15.40
C ALA A 124 16.31 -12.57 -15.45
N GLY A 125 17.31 -12.39 -14.57
CA GLY A 125 18.47 -13.28 -14.43
C GLY A 125 18.26 -14.48 -13.51
N GLY A 126 17.03 -14.77 -13.06
CA GLY A 126 16.71 -15.89 -12.15
C GLY A 126 16.95 -15.60 -10.66
N SER A 127 17.32 -14.37 -10.32
CA SER A 127 17.46 -13.87 -8.95
C SER A 127 17.41 -12.35 -8.95
N TYR A 128 17.19 -11.72 -7.79
CA TYR A 128 17.18 -10.27 -7.68
C TYR A 128 18.53 -9.64 -8.07
N SER A 129 18.51 -8.77 -9.08
CA SER A 129 19.63 -7.94 -9.48
C SER A 129 19.36 -6.48 -9.16
N ARG A 130 20.14 -5.91 -8.24
CA ARG A 130 20.09 -4.48 -7.92
C ARG A 130 20.41 -3.58 -9.12
N ALA A 131 21.26 -4.07 -10.04
CA ALA A 131 21.62 -3.32 -11.24
C ALA A 131 20.44 -3.25 -12.21
N GLU A 132 19.76 -4.38 -12.42
CA GLU A 132 18.58 -4.45 -13.30
C GLU A 132 17.38 -3.69 -12.71
N ASP A 133 17.15 -3.77 -11.39
CA ASP A 133 16.15 -2.97 -10.69
C ASP A 133 16.37 -1.46 -10.91
N ALA A 134 17.59 -0.97 -10.62
CA ALA A 134 17.92 0.44 -10.80
C ALA A 134 17.81 0.88 -12.28
N ALA A 135 18.15 0.01 -13.23
CA ALA A 135 18.03 0.28 -14.66
C ALA A 135 16.55 0.34 -15.10
N ALA A 136 15.73 -0.60 -14.66
CA ALA A 136 14.29 -0.64 -14.93
C ALA A 136 13.56 0.56 -14.32
N PHE A 137 13.88 0.91 -13.07
CA PHE A 137 13.37 2.12 -12.43
C PHE A 137 13.78 3.38 -13.20
N MET A 138 15.05 3.47 -13.64
CA MET A 138 15.53 4.60 -14.42
C MET A 138 14.83 4.71 -15.77
N ALA A 139 14.56 3.59 -16.44
CA ALA A 139 13.79 3.57 -17.69
C ALA A 139 12.34 4.06 -17.48
N TRP A 140 11.71 3.68 -16.35
CA TRP A 140 10.35 4.11 -16.03
C TRP A 140 10.27 5.58 -15.59
N LYS A 141 11.16 6.02 -14.70
CA LYS A 141 11.07 7.32 -14.01
C LYS A 141 11.97 8.40 -14.61
N GLY A 142 12.84 8.06 -15.56
CA GLY A 142 13.82 8.97 -16.16
C GLY A 142 14.92 9.41 -15.18
N ARG A 143 15.02 8.78 -14.01
CA ARG A 143 15.99 9.10 -12.96
C ARG A 143 16.39 7.88 -12.17
N LYS A 144 17.58 7.92 -11.57
CA LYS A 144 18.01 6.88 -10.61
C LYS A 144 17.11 6.90 -9.36
N PRO A 145 16.94 5.75 -8.69
CA PRO A 145 16.27 5.68 -7.40
C PRO A 145 17.05 6.48 -6.35
N LYS A 146 16.33 7.16 -5.45
CA LYS A 146 16.87 8.03 -4.41
C LYS A 146 16.57 7.53 -2.99
N SER A 147 15.70 6.55 -2.86
CA SER A 147 15.25 6.00 -1.58
C SER A 147 15.14 4.47 -1.67
N SER A 148 15.05 3.83 -0.50
CA SER A 148 14.89 2.37 -0.40
C SER A 148 13.50 1.87 -0.81
N PHE A 149 12.53 2.75 -0.99
CA PHE A 149 11.23 2.34 -1.55
C PHE A 149 11.25 2.32 -3.07
N GLU A 150 12.16 3.08 -3.68
CA GLU A 150 12.30 3.19 -5.13
C GLU A 150 13.21 2.11 -5.73
N ALA A 151 13.96 1.40 -4.89
CA ALA A 151 14.82 0.29 -5.28
C ALA A 151 14.90 -0.74 -4.16
N GLY A 152 14.85 -2.01 -4.54
CA GLY A 152 14.56 -3.12 -3.64
C GLY A 152 13.08 -3.18 -3.28
N PHE A 153 12.60 -4.41 -3.11
CA PHE A 153 11.17 -4.64 -2.91
C PHE A 153 10.82 -4.98 -1.47
N GLY A 154 11.76 -4.83 -0.52
CA GLY A 154 11.62 -5.28 0.88
C GLY A 154 10.52 -4.61 1.74
N MET A 155 9.72 -3.71 1.19
CA MET A 155 8.61 -3.10 1.92
C MET A 155 7.30 -3.86 1.76
N PHE A 156 6.48 -3.83 2.82
CA PHE A 156 5.11 -4.35 2.83
C PHE A 156 4.27 -3.93 1.62
N TYR A 157 4.39 -2.67 1.18
CA TYR A 157 3.55 -2.18 0.08
C TYR A 157 3.82 -2.87 -1.25
N HIS A 158 5.07 -3.23 -1.55
CA HIS A 158 5.38 -4.01 -2.75
C HIS A 158 4.76 -5.41 -2.66
N ALA A 159 4.96 -6.09 -1.52
CA ALA A 159 4.43 -7.43 -1.29
C ALA A 159 2.90 -7.48 -1.36
N ALA A 160 2.21 -6.45 -0.87
CA ALA A 160 0.75 -6.37 -0.89
C ALA A 160 0.19 -5.96 -2.26
N LEU A 161 0.95 -5.22 -3.07
CA LEU A 161 0.51 -4.69 -4.36
C LEU A 161 0.57 -5.74 -5.49
N LEU A 162 1.61 -6.57 -5.49
CA LEU A 162 1.98 -7.43 -6.61
C LEU A 162 1.29 -8.82 -6.75
N PRO A 163 0.53 -9.35 -5.77
CA PRO A 163 -0.12 -10.65 -5.93
C PRO A 163 -1.01 -10.72 -7.18
N GLY A 164 -0.83 -11.76 -7.98
CA GLY A 164 -1.62 -12.01 -9.18
C GLY A 164 -1.38 -11.07 -10.36
N VAL A 165 -0.32 -10.23 -10.34
CA VAL A 165 0.10 -9.43 -11.52
C VAL A 165 1.48 -9.80 -12.05
N LEU A 166 2.23 -10.64 -11.33
CA LEU A 166 3.52 -11.15 -11.79
C LEU A 166 3.32 -12.47 -12.56
N PRO A 167 4.15 -12.76 -13.57
CA PRO A 167 4.26 -14.10 -14.13
C PRO A 167 4.61 -15.13 -13.03
N PRO A 168 4.11 -16.38 -13.09
CA PRO A 168 4.33 -17.38 -12.03
C PRO A 168 5.81 -17.64 -11.69
N GLU A 169 6.70 -17.64 -12.70
CA GLU A 169 8.14 -17.81 -12.48
C GLU A 169 8.74 -16.63 -11.71
N THR A 170 8.39 -15.40 -12.10
CA THR A 170 8.83 -14.18 -11.39
C THR A 170 8.25 -14.10 -9.99
N GLU A 171 6.97 -14.47 -9.80
CA GLU A 171 6.33 -14.47 -8.48
C GLU A 171 7.03 -15.42 -7.50
N THR A 172 7.48 -16.59 -7.99
CA THR A 172 8.27 -17.54 -7.19
C THR A 172 9.59 -16.92 -6.74
N LEU A 173 10.37 -16.35 -7.67
CA LEU A 173 11.63 -15.69 -7.36
C LEU A 173 11.46 -14.49 -6.41
N PHE A 174 10.35 -13.77 -6.57
CA PHE A 174 9.99 -12.63 -5.74
C PHE A 174 9.67 -13.04 -4.31
N LEU A 175 8.98 -14.17 -4.13
CA LEU A 175 8.72 -14.74 -2.82
C LEU A 175 10.02 -15.22 -2.15
N ASP A 176 10.89 -15.91 -2.89
CA ASP A 176 12.20 -16.35 -2.37
C ASP A 176 13.04 -15.16 -1.90
N TYR A 177 12.99 -14.03 -2.62
CA TYR A 177 13.65 -12.79 -2.22
C TYR A 177 13.16 -12.24 -0.86
N TYR A 178 11.90 -12.44 -0.49
CA TYR A 178 11.41 -12.03 0.84
C TYR A 178 11.74 -13.02 1.95
N LEU A 179 12.01 -14.28 1.61
CA LEU A 179 12.25 -15.35 2.57
C LEU A 179 13.75 -15.59 2.85
N ALA A 180 14.64 -15.07 2.00
CA ALA A 180 16.09 -15.11 2.16
C ALA A 180 16.60 -14.15 3.25
#